data_AF-A0A838EZM9-F1
#
_entry.id   AF-A0A838EZM9-F1
#
_cell.length_a   1.000
_cell.length_b   1.000
_cell.length_c   1.000
_cell.angle_alpha   90.00
_cell.angle_beta   90.00
_cell.angle_gamma   90.00
#
_symmetry.space_group_name_H-M   'P 1'
#
loop_
_entity.id
_entity.type
_entity.pdbx_description
1 polymer ?
#
loop_
_entity_poly.entity_id
_entity_poly.type
_entity_poly.pdbx_seq_one_letter_code
_entity_poly.pdbx_strand_id
1 'polypeptide(L)'
;FLTALFLAAVSLSSFAQVESQINFRGQNSEVIKIEKNINVVRPVPYEVPSTCTRDIPYQSYECRNVTRHRQECHYVPDAQNCWTENERVCRNVTRYRQECHTGPSRQVCHERPSREVCVERPTREVCRTNSQGQETCQTVGGGQSCQTVGGGQSCDTVGGEQICRDVSYTDQDCDNVPRRRCENVPGHNVCRDIPYSEEVCGNETRYRQEEYACMRTLYRDVTTAKKLTGDVQVHFQTNGLVEEFPLHVSVAAPDAKFESFAAAVKLLKEPKVLVFLKKKNVKATETAKEINLQGSIVLEILEANMVTPSFPENLKNAAFNESNSVLSLAIEGGISAQGTVDAKVTANPKIGRDKLVAELKASYPSDRAGVAGSTLNLNLAGIMQNDLAKKNSISIKLTAPFSAAGELLNAKKPVMEKSYNLQLRK
;
A
#
# COMPACT_ATOMS: atom_id res chain seq x y z
N PHE A 1 -8.25 -53.75 0.20
CA PHE A 1 -6.96 -53.94 0.88
C PHE A 1 -6.08 -52.74 0.50
N LEU A 2 -5.77 -51.73 1.31
CA LEU A 2 -5.94 -51.49 2.74
C LEU A 2 -5.94 -49.95 2.88
N THR A 3 -7.08 -49.37 3.24
CA THR A 3 -7.22 -47.94 3.55
C THR A 3 -6.69 -47.72 4.96
N ALA A 4 -5.46 -47.21 5.08
CA ALA A 4 -4.89 -46.79 6.36
C ALA A 4 -5.50 -45.44 6.75
N LEU A 5 -6.66 -45.53 7.40
CA LEU A 5 -7.31 -44.46 8.13
C LEU A 5 -6.42 -44.12 9.34
N PHE A 6 -5.46 -43.21 9.16
CA PHE A 6 -4.71 -42.60 10.27
C PHE A 6 -5.68 -41.70 11.03
N LEU A 7 -6.47 -42.32 11.92
CA LEU A 7 -7.26 -41.64 12.93
C LEU A 7 -6.27 -41.00 13.90
N ALA A 8 -5.79 -39.80 13.58
CA ALA A 8 -5.20 -38.91 14.56
C ALA A 8 -6.32 -38.53 15.54
N ALA A 9 -6.57 -39.41 16.50
CA ALA A 9 -7.17 -39.04 17.76
C ALA A 9 -6.21 -38.06 18.43
N VAL A 10 -6.24 -36.81 17.98
CA VAL A 10 -5.86 -35.68 18.81
C VAL A 10 -6.85 -35.76 19.96
N SER A 11 -6.46 -36.50 21.00
CA SER A 11 -7.04 -36.35 22.32
C SER A 11 -6.89 -34.87 22.61
N LEU A 12 -7.97 -34.12 22.41
CA LEU A 12 -8.17 -32.79 22.93
C LEU A 12 -8.14 -32.97 24.45
N SER A 13 -6.93 -33.14 24.99
CA SER A 13 -6.67 -33.00 26.40
C SER A 13 -7.22 -31.63 26.74
N SER A 14 -8.30 -31.64 27.52
CA SER A 14 -9.00 -30.47 28.00
C SER A 14 -8.02 -29.69 28.87
N PHE A 15 -7.20 -28.85 28.23
CA PHE A 15 -6.37 -27.88 28.91
C PHE A 15 -7.27 -27.06 29.84
N ALA A 16 -6.73 -26.59 30.97
CA ALA A 16 -7.55 -25.88 31.93
C ALA A 16 -8.10 -24.59 31.30
N GLN A 17 -9.33 -24.68 30.83
CA GLN A 17 -10.11 -23.57 30.33
C GLN A 17 -11.08 -23.17 31.43
N VAL A 18 -11.04 -21.87 31.76
CA VAL A 18 -11.96 -21.23 32.68
C VAL A 18 -12.74 -20.23 31.86
N GLU A 19 -14.05 -20.31 31.95
CA GLU A 19 -14.97 -19.50 31.17
C GLU A 19 -15.85 -18.69 32.12
N SER A 20 -16.05 -17.42 31.78
CA SER A 20 -16.97 -16.55 32.50
C SER A 20 -17.77 -15.73 31.50
N GLN A 21 -19.07 -15.65 31.72
CA GLN A 21 -19.93 -14.74 31.00
C GLN A 21 -20.08 -13.44 31.82
N ILE A 22 -19.79 -12.31 31.20
CA ILE A 22 -19.96 -10.98 31.78
C ILE A 22 -21.06 -10.27 30.99
N ASN A 23 -21.99 -9.64 31.69
CA ASN A 23 -22.94 -8.72 31.08
C ASN A 23 -22.45 -7.31 31.36
N PHE A 24 -21.98 -6.61 30.33
CA PHE A 24 -21.68 -5.19 30.45
C PHE A 24 -22.99 -4.42 30.56
N ARG A 25 -23.08 -3.55 31.56
CA ARG A 25 -24.22 -2.70 31.93
C ARG A 25 -23.78 -1.26 32.25
N GLY A 26 -22.66 -0.82 31.68
CA GLY A 26 -22.06 0.48 32.00
C GLY A 26 -21.13 0.49 33.21
N GLN A 27 -20.76 -0.66 33.78
CA GLN A 27 -19.75 -0.72 34.85
C GLN A 27 -18.33 -0.47 34.31
N ASN A 28 -17.46 0.15 35.12
CA ASN A 28 -16.08 0.45 34.73
C ASN A 28 -15.15 -0.78 34.79
N SER A 29 -15.51 -1.78 35.61
CA SER A 29 -14.72 -3.00 35.74
C SER A 29 -15.53 -4.17 36.29
N GLU A 30 -15.10 -5.38 35.96
CA GLU A 30 -15.60 -6.65 36.49
C GLU A 30 -14.40 -7.53 36.91
N VAL A 31 -14.54 -8.36 37.94
CA VAL A 31 -13.49 -9.30 38.36
C VAL A 31 -13.96 -10.72 38.11
N ILE A 32 -13.22 -11.45 37.26
CA ILE A 32 -13.43 -12.87 37.05
C ILE A 32 -12.61 -13.63 38.09
N LYS A 33 -13.29 -14.29 39.02
CA LYS A 33 -12.66 -15.20 39.98
C LYS A 33 -12.50 -16.57 39.34
N ILE A 34 -11.27 -17.08 39.39
CA ILE A 34 -10.89 -18.37 38.86
C ILE A 34 -10.62 -19.30 40.03
N GLU A 35 -11.30 -20.45 40.07
CA GLU A 35 -11.01 -21.53 41.01
C GLU A 35 -11.26 -22.89 40.33
N LYS A 36 -10.21 -23.68 40.10
CA LYS A 36 -10.31 -24.98 39.44
C LYS A 36 -9.18 -25.91 39.89
N ASN A 37 -9.45 -27.19 40.12
CA ASN A 37 -8.40 -28.18 40.31
C ASN A 37 -7.91 -28.70 38.96
N ILE A 38 -6.60 -28.69 38.73
CA ILE A 38 -5.97 -29.05 37.45
C ILE A 38 -4.83 -30.03 37.67
N ASN A 39 -4.54 -30.84 36.66
CA ASN A 39 -3.43 -31.79 36.67
C ASN A 39 -2.31 -31.23 35.79
N VAL A 40 -1.17 -30.93 36.41
CA VAL A 40 0.03 -30.42 35.73
C VAL A 40 0.95 -31.58 35.44
N VAL A 41 1.36 -31.74 34.18
CA VAL A 41 2.25 -32.82 33.75
C VAL A 41 3.64 -32.25 33.51
N ARG A 42 4.66 -32.76 34.22
CA ARG A 42 6.04 -32.32 34.07
C ARG A 42 6.98 -33.50 33.79
N PRO A 43 7.91 -33.37 32.83
CA PRO A 43 8.96 -34.35 32.64
C PRO A 43 9.95 -34.25 33.80
N VAL A 44 10.11 -35.33 34.54
CA VAL A 44 11.11 -35.47 35.59
C VAL A 44 12.25 -36.34 35.07
N PRO A 45 13.51 -35.84 35.08
CA PRO A 45 14.65 -36.64 34.68
C PRO A 45 14.87 -37.77 35.69
N TYR A 46 15.22 -38.95 35.19
CA TYR A 46 15.71 -40.06 36.00
C TYR A 46 16.86 -40.74 35.26
N GLU A 47 17.84 -41.22 36.02
CA GLU A 47 19.02 -41.87 35.46
C GLU A 47 18.80 -43.38 35.38
N VAL A 48 19.08 -43.95 34.21
CA VAL A 48 19.10 -45.41 34.03
C VAL A 48 20.50 -45.86 33.62
N PRO A 49 20.96 -47.01 34.13
CA PRO A 49 22.14 -47.67 33.57
C PRO A 49 21.91 -47.97 32.09
N SER A 50 22.90 -47.65 31.26
CA SER A 50 22.88 -47.89 29.82
C SER A 50 24.28 -48.24 29.32
N THR A 51 24.36 -48.60 28.05
CA THR A 51 25.63 -48.90 27.38
C THR A 51 25.89 -47.78 26.37
N CYS A 52 26.99 -47.06 26.56
CA CYS A 52 27.46 -46.03 25.64
C CYS A 52 28.61 -46.56 24.80
N THR A 53 28.81 -46.01 23.61
CA THR A 53 29.97 -46.31 22.77
C THR A 53 30.97 -45.16 22.81
N ARG A 54 32.26 -45.50 22.81
CA ARG A 54 33.34 -44.54 22.59
C ARG A 54 34.28 -45.06 21.50
N ASP A 55 34.82 -44.15 20.71
CA ASP A 55 35.81 -44.48 19.71
C ASP A 55 37.20 -44.56 20.35
N ILE A 56 37.82 -45.74 20.28
CA ILE A 56 39.19 -45.95 20.75
C ILE A 56 40.12 -46.00 19.53
N PRO A 57 41.11 -45.09 19.43
CA PRO A 57 42.06 -45.10 18.34
C PRO A 57 42.99 -46.32 18.46
N TYR A 58 43.25 -46.98 17.33
CA TYR A 58 44.27 -48.00 17.17
C TYR A 58 45.04 -47.78 15.86
N GLN A 59 46.28 -48.25 15.79
CA GLN A 59 47.10 -48.15 14.58
C GLN A 59 46.87 -49.38 13.69
N SER A 60 46.56 -49.16 12.42
CA SER A 60 46.47 -50.21 11.40
C SER A 60 47.46 -49.89 10.28
N TYR A 61 48.23 -50.90 9.83
CA TYR A 61 49.11 -50.74 8.68
C TYR A 61 48.38 -51.19 7.42
N GLU A 62 48.14 -50.25 6.51
CA GLU A 62 47.32 -50.51 5.34
C GLU A 62 47.95 -49.92 4.08
N CYS A 63 47.78 -50.67 3.00
CA CYS A 63 48.18 -50.30 1.67
C CYS A 63 46.94 -49.92 0.87
N ARG A 64 46.99 -48.77 0.19
CA ARG A 64 45.94 -48.37 -0.74
C ARG A 64 46.54 -47.94 -2.06
N ASN A 65 45.85 -48.30 -3.14
CA ASN A 65 46.16 -47.84 -4.48
C ASN A 65 45.76 -46.37 -4.61
N VAL A 66 46.74 -45.49 -4.73
CA VAL A 66 46.55 -44.06 -4.94
C VAL A 66 46.78 -43.76 -6.42
N THR A 67 45.83 -43.10 -7.06
CA THR A 67 46.01 -42.60 -8.42
C THR A 67 46.85 -41.33 -8.38
N ARG A 68 48.04 -41.37 -8.98
CA ARG A 68 48.89 -40.20 -9.22
C ARG A 68 48.86 -39.85 -10.71
N HIS A 69 49.24 -38.63 -11.06
CA HIS A 69 49.25 -38.17 -12.44
C HIS A 69 50.69 -37.86 -12.86
N ARG A 70 51.07 -38.29 -14.07
CA ARG A 70 52.30 -37.82 -14.72
C ARG A 70 51.94 -36.98 -15.93
N GLN A 71 52.66 -35.88 -16.11
CA GLN A 71 52.38 -34.95 -17.19
C GLN A 71 53.15 -35.38 -18.45
N GLU A 72 52.43 -35.72 -19.52
CA GLU A 72 53.01 -36.03 -20.82
C GLU A 72 52.69 -34.89 -21.80
N CYS A 73 53.72 -34.32 -22.43
CA CYS A 73 53.59 -33.17 -23.31
C CYS A 73 53.94 -33.55 -24.76
N HIS A 74 53.18 -33.04 -25.72
CA HIS A 74 53.54 -33.09 -27.14
C HIS A 74 53.47 -31.69 -27.75
N TYR A 75 54.34 -31.42 -28.71
CA TYR A 75 54.44 -30.12 -29.37
C TYR A 75 53.40 -30.00 -30.48
N VAL A 76 52.61 -28.94 -30.45
CA VAL A 76 51.69 -28.56 -31.53
C VAL A 76 52.35 -27.46 -32.35
N PRO A 77 52.53 -27.62 -33.67
CA PRO A 77 53.20 -26.63 -34.52
C PRO A 77 52.33 -25.38 -34.75
N ASP A 78 52.95 -24.33 -35.27
CA ASP A 78 52.29 -23.05 -35.56
C ASP A 78 51.05 -23.23 -36.44
N ALA A 79 49.98 -22.50 -36.12
CA ALA A 79 48.74 -22.53 -36.89
C ALA A 79 48.15 -21.13 -37.05
N GLN A 80 47.58 -20.84 -38.21
CA GLN A 80 46.88 -19.58 -38.46
C GLN A 80 45.40 -19.76 -38.14
N ASN A 81 44.93 -19.09 -37.09
CA ASN A 81 43.52 -19.11 -36.72
C ASN A 81 42.82 -17.90 -37.35
N CYS A 82 41.83 -18.16 -38.20
CA CYS A 82 41.06 -17.12 -38.88
C CYS A 82 39.60 -17.16 -38.43
N TRP A 83 39.05 -16.03 -38.01
CA TRP A 83 37.63 -15.87 -37.72
C TRP A 83 37.06 -14.60 -38.34
N THR A 84 35.74 -14.56 -38.51
CA THR A 84 35.02 -13.38 -38.99
C THR A 84 34.53 -12.59 -37.78
N GLU A 85 35.01 -11.36 -37.64
CA GLU A 85 34.61 -10.44 -36.59
C GLU A 85 33.77 -9.31 -37.22
N ASN A 86 32.62 -8.99 -36.61
CA ASN A 86 31.77 -7.90 -37.10
C ASN A 86 32.21 -6.60 -36.43
N GLU A 87 32.84 -5.71 -37.19
CA GLU A 87 33.28 -4.40 -36.71
C GLU A 87 32.13 -3.39 -36.90
N ARG A 88 31.76 -2.69 -35.83
CA ARG A 88 30.72 -1.66 -35.87
C ARG A 88 31.33 -0.36 -36.38
N VAL A 89 31.04 0.00 -37.61
CA VAL A 89 31.54 1.22 -38.26
C VAL A 89 30.43 2.28 -38.21
N CYS A 90 30.66 3.34 -37.43
CA CYS A 90 29.73 4.45 -37.30
C CYS A 90 30.17 5.65 -38.14
N ARG A 91 29.23 6.29 -38.83
CA ARG A 91 29.44 7.58 -39.49
C ARG A 91 28.49 8.63 -38.95
N ASN A 92 29.00 9.86 -38.82
CA ASN A 92 28.20 11.00 -38.43
C ASN A 92 27.35 11.44 -39.62
N VAL A 93 26.03 11.49 -39.45
CA VAL A 93 25.08 11.95 -40.46
C VAL A 93 24.37 13.18 -39.94
N THR A 94 24.42 14.28 -40.68
CA THR A 94 23.72 15.51 -40.32
C THR A 94 22.24 15.37 -40.70
N ARG A 95 21.35 15.47 -39.71
CA ARG A 95 19.89 15.48 -39.90
C ARG A 95 19.33 16.81 -39.40
N TYR A 96 18.16 17.19 -39.91
CA TYR A 96 17.50 18.45 -39.58
C TYR A 96 16.22 18.17 -38.81
N ARG A 97 15.97 18.93 -37.75
CA ARG A 97 14.68 18.95 -37.05
C ARG A 97 14.16 20.37 -36.98
N GLN A 98 12.84 20.52 -37.12
CA GLN A 98 12.20 21.82 -36.92
C GLN A 98 12.07 22.10 -35.43
N GLU A 99 12.72 23.16 -34.99
CA GLU A 99 12.49 23.75 -33.68
C GLU A 99 11.66 25.01 -33.84
N CYS A 100 10.50 25.04 -33.22
CA CYS A 100 9.58 26.17 -33.26
C CYS A 100 9.52 26.84 -31.89
N HIS A 101 9.62 28.17 -31.87
CA HIS A 101 9.36 28.97 -30.69
C HIS A 101 8.26 29.98 -30.97
N THR A 102 7.34 30.13 -30.02
CA THR A 102 6.28 31.13 -30.07
C THR A 102 6.77 32.39 -29.39
N GLY A 103 6.79 33.51 -30.13
CA GLY A 103 7.21 34.80 -29.58
C GLY A 103 6.29 35.30 -28.45
N PRO A 104 6.71 36.34 -27.69
CA PRO A 104 5.86 36.95 -26.68
C PRO A 104 4.61 37.57 -27.31
N SER A 105 3.47 37.46 -26.64
CA SER A 105 2.22 38.09 -27.08
C SER A 105 2.36 39.61 -27.07
N ARG A 106 1.70 40.27 -28.03
CA ARG A 106 1.66 41.74 -28.12
C ARG A 106 0.22 42.23 -28.08
N GLN A 107 0.01 43.35 -27.39
CA GLN A 107 -1.28 44.03 -27.35
C GLN A 107 -1.39 44.94 -28.58
N VAL A 108 -2.46 44.77 -29.36
CA VAL A 108 -2.78 45.64 -30.50
C VAL A 108 -4.02 46.43 -30.12
N CYS A 109 -3.88 47.76 -30.07
CA CYS A 109 -4.96 48.66 -29.71
C CYS A 109 -5.50 49.37 -30.95
N HIS A 110 -6.82 49.41 -31.10
CA HIS A 110 -7.49 50.18 -32.14
C HIS A 110 -8.33 51.30 -31.53
N GLU A 111 -8.22 52.50 -32.11
CA GLU A 111 -9.02 53.65 -31.72
C GLU A 111 -10.40 53.57 -32.39
N ARG A 112 -11.45 53.59 -31.57
CA ARG A 112 -12.82 53.74 -32.09
C ARG A 112 -13.14 55.21 -32.31
N PRO A 113 -13.57 55.63 -33.53
CA PRO A 113 -14.00 56.99 -33.76
C PRO A 113 -15.28 57.28 -32.96
N SER A 114 -15.31 58.43 -32.29
CA SER A 114 -16.48 58.92 -31.57
C SER A 114 -17.61 59.28 -32.53
N ARG A 115 -18.86 59.00 -32.15
CA ARG A 115 -20.05 59.44 -32.88
C ARG A 115 -20.90 60.32 -31.98
N GLU A 116 -21.36 61.43 -32.55
CA GLU A 116 -22.34 62.30 -31.90
C GLU A 116 -23.75 61.74 -32.08
N VAL A 117 -24.48 61.59 -30.98
CA VAL A 117 -25.88 61.17 -31.00
C VAL A 117 -26.71 62.32 -30.43
N CYS A 118 -27.54 62.91 -31.29
CA CYS A 118 -28.44 64.01 -30.93
C CYS A 118 -29.86 63.48 -30.77
N VAL A 119 -30.53 63.86 -29.69
CA VAL A 119 -31.94 63.56 -29.46
C VAL A 119 -32.72 64.87 -29.38
N GLU A 120 -33.80 64.95 -30.14
CA GLU A 120 -34.70 66.11 -30.15
C GLU A 120 -35.62 66.10 -28.93
N ARG A 121 -35.64 67.20 -28.17
CA ARG A 121 -36.60 67.38 -27.08
C ARG A 121 -37.95 67.84 -27.64
N PRO A 122 -39.07 67.18 -27.28
CA PRO A 122 -40.38 67.62 -27.72
C PRO A 122 -40.76 68.96 -27.07
N THR A 123 -41.36 69.84 -27.87
CA THR A 123 -41.85 71.14 -27.44
C THR A 123 -43.17 70.99 -26.67
N ARG A 124 -43.40 71.80 -25.63
CA ARG A 124 -44.72 71.86 -24.98
C ARG A 124 -45.22 73.30 -24.93
N GLU A 125 -46.52 73.48 -25.13
CA GLU A 125 -47.19 74.75 -24.92
C GLU A 125 -47.60 74.91 -23.46
N VAL A 126 -47.33 76.09 -22.90
CA VAL A 126 -47.78 76.46 -21.56
C VAL A 126 -48.64 77.70 -21.70
N CYS A 127 -49.92 77.54 -21.40
CA CYS A 127 -50.91 78.61 -21.42
C CYS A 127 -51.12 79.17 -20.02
N ARG A 128 -51.29 80.49 -19.92
CA ARG A 128 -51.76 81.16 -18.71
C ARG A 128 -52.95 82.06 -19.04
N THR A 129 -53.98 81.95 -18.23
CA THR A 129 -55.21 82.74 -18.32
C THR A 129 -55.12 83.92 -17.36
N ASN A 130 -55.38 85.13 -17.84
CA ASN A 130 -55.42 86.33 -16.99
C ASN A 130 -56.81 86.52 -16.35
N SER A 131 -56.92 87.44 -15.39
CA SER A 131 -58.13 87.65 -14.57
C SER A 131 -59.35 88.21 -15.32
N GLN A 132 -59.27 88.38 -16.64
CA GLN A 132 -60.39 88.73 -17.52
C GLN A 132 -60.80 87.58 -18.47
N GLY A 133 -60.21 86.39 -18.32
CA GLY A 133 -60.62 85.17 -19.03
C GLY A 133 -60.00 84.96 -20.41
N GLN A 134 -58.94 85.69 -20.79
CA GLN A 134 -58.19 85.44 -22.02
C GLN A 134 -56.95 84.59 -21.76
N GLU A 135 -56.80 83.50 -22.53
CA GLU A 135 -55.62 82.64 -22.52
C GLU A 135 -54.53 83.18 -23.44
N THR A 136 -53.31 83.32 -22.90
CA THR A 136 -52.12 83.58 -23.68
C THR A 136 -51.22 82.35 -23.59
N CYS A 137 -51.00 81.68 -24.72
CA CYS A 137 -50.14 80.49 -24.81
C CYS A 137 -48.76 80.87 -25.34
N GLN A 138 -47.70 80.38 -24.69
CA GLN A 138 -46.35 80.41 -25.25
C GLN A 138 -45.79 78.99 -25.35
N THR A 139 -45.27 78.67 -26.53
CA THR A 139 -44.51 77.44 -26.78
C THR A 139 -43.12 77.58 -26.15
N VAL A 140 -42.80 76.73 -25.19
CA VAL A 140 -41.48 76.73 -24.53
C VAL A 140 -40.82 75.36 -24.67
N GLY A 141 -39.58 75.36 -25.14
CA GLY A 141 -38.80 74.17 -25.46
C GLY A 141 -38.71 73.95 -26.97
N GLY A 142 -37.56 73.41 -27.38
CA GLY A 142 -37.12 73.24 -28.77
C GLY A 142 -35.60 73.34 -28.81
N GLY A 143 -34.93 72.20 -28.65
CA GLY A 143 -33.47 72.14 -28.67
C GLY A 143 -32.98 70.70 -28.77
N GLN A 144 -31.98 70.48 -29.62
CA GLN A 144 -31.26 69.21 -29.73
C GLN A 144 -30.24 69.13 -28.58
N SER A 145 -30.31 68.07 -27.78
CA SER A 145 -29.25 67.74 -26.84
C SER A 145 -28.36 66.70 -27.51
N CYS A 146 -27.17 67.11 -27.94
CA CYS A 146 -26.16 66.22 -28.48
C CYS A 146 -25.24 65.74 -27.34
N GLN A 147 -25.04 64.44 -27.23
CA GLN A 147 -23.98 63.87 -26.40
C GLN A 147 -23.04 63.06 -27.29
N THR A 148 -21.74 63.32 -27.15
CA THR A 148 -20.69 62.51 -27.76
C THR A 148 -20.56 61.22 -26.95
N VAL A 149 -20.94 60.09 -27.56
CA VAL A 149 -20.82 58.77 -26.92
C VAL A 149 -19.82 57.92 -27.70
N GLY A 150 -18.80 57.44 -26.99
CA GLY A 150 -17.72 56.65 -27.55
C GLY A 150 -16.42 57.44 -27.71
N GLY A 151 -15.32 56.76 -27.43
CA GLY A 151 -13.95 57.27 -27.36
C GLY A 151 -13.16 56.39 -26.40
N GLY A 152 -12.63 55.29 -26.90
CA GLY A 152 -11.86 54.33 -26.11
C GLY A 152 -11.06 53.40 -26.99
N GLN A 153 -9.86 53.05 -26.55
CA GLN A 153 -9.02 52.04 -27.19
C GLN A 153 -9.51 50.65 -26.81
N SER A 154 -9.84 49.84 -27.81
CA SER A 154 -10.03 48.40 -27.64
C SER A 154 -8.69 47.73 -27.88
N CYS A 155 -8.13 47.10 -26.86
CA CYS A 155 -6.83 46.42 -26.95
C CYS A 155 -7.03 44.92 -26.86
N ASP A 156 -6.73 44.22 -27.95
CA ASP A 156 -6.78 42.76 -28.00
C ASP A 156 -5.36 42.19 -27.88
N THR A 157 -5.20 41.15 -27.05
CA THR A 157 -3.91 40.46 -26.89
C THR A 157 -3.80 39.38 -27.96
N VAL A 158 -2.94 39.60 -28.95
CA VAL A 158 -2.71 38.65 -30.03
C VAL A 158 -1.54 37.74 -29.64
N GLY A 159 -1.72 36.42 -29.79
CA GLY A 159 -0.67 35.43 -29.54
C GLY A 159 0.54 35.67 -30.46
N GLY A 160 1.75 35.54 -29.92
CA GLY A 160 2.98 35.76 -30.68
C GLY A 160 3.13 34.78 -31.85
N GLU A 161 3.78 35.24 -32.91
CA GLU A 161 4.00 34.45 -34.12
C GLU A 161 4.93 33.25 -33.83
N GLN A 162 4.59 32.08 -34.39
CA GLN A 162 5.38 30.87 -34.24
C GLN A 162 6.46 30.86 -35.34
N ILE A 163 7.70 31.10 -34.95
CA ILE A 163 8.85 31.09 -35.85
C ILE A 163 9.53 29.73 -35.73
N CYS A 164 9.48 28.95 -36.80
CA CYS A 164 10.16 27.66 -36.89
C CYS A 164 11.45 27.81 -37.68
N ARG A 165 12.54 27.22 -37.18
CA ARG A 165 13.80 27.10 -37.91
C ARG A 165 14.27 25.65 -37.92
N ASP A 166 14.85 25.24 -39.04
CA ASP A 166 15.50 23.94 -39.15
C ASP A 166 16.87 24.01 -38.47
N VAL A 167 17.05 23.20 -37.43
CA VAL A 167 18.32 23.08 -36.71
C VAL A 167 18.95 21.74 -37.08
N SER A 168 20.18 21.80 -37.58
CA SER A 168 20.96 20.61 -37.88
C SER A 168 21.50 19.99 -36.59
N TYR A 169 21.31 18.69 -36.42
CA TYR A 169 21.96 17.90 -35.38
C TYR A 169 22.71 16.72 -36.01
N THR A 170 23.77 16.27 -35.33
CA THR A 170 24.59 15.16 -35.81
C THR A 170 24.09 13.88 -35.15
N ASP A 171 23.69 12.91 -35.96
CA ASP A 171 23.26 11.59 -35.54
C ASP A 171 24.33 10.56 -35.94
N GLN A 172 24.44 9.45 -35.21
CA GLN A 172 25.44 8.42 -35.50
C GLN A 172 24.78 7.19 -36.09
N ASP A 173 25.00 6.98 -37.39
CA ASP A 173 24.48 5.82 -38.10
C ASP A 173 25.57 4.75 -38.17
N CYS A 174 25.29 3.56 -37.64
CA CYS A 174 26.29 2.52 -37.43
C CYS A 174 25.88 1.22 -38.11
N ASP A 175 26.76 0.72 -38.99
CA ASP A 175 26.60 -0.57 -39.66
C ASP A 175 27.60 -1.60 -39.10
N ASN A 176 27.19 -2.87 -39.04
CA ASN A 176 28.08 -3.98 -38.69
C ASN A 176 28.66 -4.58 -39.96
N VAL A 177 29.98 -4.40 -40.17
CA VAL A 177 30.67 -4.91 -41.36
C VAL A 177 31.50 -6.14 -40.98
N PRO A 178 31.25 -7.32 -41.57
CA PRO A 178 32.07 -8.51 -41.31
C PRO A 178 33.47 -8.34 -41.89
N ARG A 179 34.50 -8.49 -41.06
CA ARG A 179 35.91 -8.53 -41.48
C ARG A 179 36.54 -9.85 -41.06
N ARG A 180 37.31 -10.43 -41.97
CA ARG A 180 38.07 -11.65 -41.69
C ARG A 180 39.40 -11.26 -41.05
N ARG A 181 39.60 -11.64 -39.79
CA ARG A 181 40.85 -11.44 -39.06
C ARG A 181 41.51 -12.81 -38.88
N CYS A 182 42.82 -12.84 -39.10
CA CYS A 182 43.63 -14.02 -38.89
C CYS A 182 44.76 -13.65 -37.93
N GLU A 183 45.03 -14.51 -36.97
CA GLU A 183 46.16 -14.40 -36.06
C GLU A 183 47.01 -15.66 -36.15
N ASN A 184 48.33 -15.49 -36.14
CA ASN A 184 49.26 -16.60 -36.11
C ASN A 184 49.45 -17.04 -34.65
N VAL A 185 49.02 -18.25 -34.34
CA VAL A 185 49.19 -18.86 -33.02
C VAL A 185 50.53 -19.60 -33.01
N PRO A 186 51.50 -19.19 -32.17
CA PRO A 186 52.77 -19.88 -32.06
C PRO A 186 52.59 -21.30 -31.52
N GLY A 187 53.39 -22.22 -32.03
CA GLY A 187 53.43 -23.60 -31.60
C GLY A 187 53.80 -23.69 -30.13
N HIS A 188 53.08 -24.53 -29.39
CA HIS A 188 53.23 -24.68 -27.95
C HIS A 188 53.11 -26.14 -27.55
N ASN A 189 53.69 -26.47 -26.40
CA ASN A 189 53.56 -27.80 -25.83
C ASN A 189 52.19 -27.95 -25.16
N VAL A 190 51.41 -28.93 -25.61
CA VAL A 190 50.17 -29.33 -24.96
C VAL A 190 50.46 -30.52 -24.08
N CYS A 191 50.35 -30.30 -22.78
CA CYS A 191 50.56 -31.31 -21.75
C CYS A 191 49.23 -31.90 -21.28
N ARG A 192 49.19 -33.22 -21.08
CA ARG A 192 48.04 -33.93 -20.50
C ARG A 192 48.50 -34.78 -19.34
N ASP A 193 47.70 -34.79 -18.28
CA ASP A 193 47.96 -35.57 -17.08
C ASP A 193 47.44 -36.99 -17.23
N ILE A 194 48.35 -37.96 -17.30
CA ILE A 194 48.02 -39.38 -17.41
C ILE A 194 47.99 -40.01 -16.01
N PRO A 195 46.83 -40.50 -15.55
CA PRO A 195 46.73 -41.18 -14.27
C PRO A 195 47.46 -42.53 -14.31
N TYR A 196 48.23 -42.84 -13.27
CA TYR A 196 48.79 -44.15 -12.97
C TYR A 196 48.51 -44.50 -11.51
N SER A 197 48.40 -45.79 -11.18
CA SER A 197 48.12 -46.25 -9.83
C SER A 197 49.43 -46.66 -9.14
N GLU A 198 49.65 -46.18 -7.92
CA GLU A 198 50.77 -46.54 -7.06
C GLU A 198 50.23 -47.01 -5.71
N GLU A 199 50.68 -48.18 -5.26
CA GLU A 199 50.31 -48.70 -3.95
C GLU A 199 51.16 -47.99 -2.88
N VAL A 200 50.51 -47.22 -2.02
CA VAL A 200 51.16 -46.50 -0.92
C VAL A 200 50.69 -47.10 0.40
N CYS A 201 51.65 -47.59 1.19
CA CYS A 201 51.39 -48.18 2.50
C CYS A 201 51.79 -47.24 3.64
N GLY A 202 50.98 -47.15 4.68
CA GLY A 202 51.27 -46.33 5.85
C GLY A 202 50.52 -46.78 7.10
N ASN A 203 51.00 -46.32 8.26
CA ASN A 203 50.25 -46.45 9.52
C ASN A 203 49.09 -45.44 9.49
N GLU A 204 47.87 -45.93 9.56
CA GLU A 204 46.66 -45.13 9.67
C GLU A 204 46.04 -45.30 11.07
N THR A 205 45.68 -44.19 11.70
CA THR A 205 44.89 -44.22 12.95
C THR A 205 43.45 -44.56 12.60
N ARG A 206 43.02 -45.78 12.97
CA ARG A 206 41.64 -46.22 12.86
C ARG A 206 40.95 -46.15 14.21
N TYR A 207 39.63 -46.14 14.21
CA TYR A 207 38.83 -46.12 15.43
C TYR A 207 38.01 -47.40 15.52
N ARG A 208 37.98 -48.01 16.70
CA ARG A 208 37.04 -49.08 17.01
C ARG A 208 36.07 -48.59 18.07
N GLN A 209 34.80 -48.97 17.94
CA GLN A 209 33.80 -48.68 18.96
C GLN A 209 33.95 -49.67 20.10
N GLU A 210 34.17 -49.14 21.30
CA GLU A 210 34.09 -49.91 22.53
C GLU A 210 32.89 -49.47 23.36
N GLU A 211 32.14 -50.47 23.83
CA GLU A 211 31.02 -50.29 24.73
C GLU A 211 31.50 -50.13 26.17
N TYR A 212 30.92 -49.18 26.90
CA TYR A 212 31.18 -48.99 28.32
C TYR A 212 29.89 -48.64 29.08
N ALA A 213 29.86 -48.94 30.38
CA ALA A 213 28.74 -48.63 31.24
C ALA A 213 28.63 -47.11 31.45
N CYS A 214 27.46 -46.54 31.17
CA CYS A 214 27.17 -45.13 31.37
C CYS A 214 25.78 -44.94 32.00
N MET A 215 25.55 -43.77 32.59
CA MET A 215 24.20 -43.37 33.00
C MET A 215 23.57 -42.56 31.88
N ARG A 216 22.34 -42.92 31.49
CA ARG A 216 21.55 -42.17 30.52
C ARG A 216 20.40 -41.49 31.24
N THR A 217 20.27 -40.18 31.04
CA THR A 217 19.10 -39.43 31.52
C THR A 217 17.91 -39.71 30.61
N LEU A 218 16.86 -40.30 31.17
CA LEU A 218 15.56 -40.43 30.55
C LEU A 218 14.57 -39.50 31.26
N TYR A 219 13.45 -39.21 30.60
CA TYR A 219 12.39 -38.39 31.17
C TYR A 219 11.13 -39.22 31.32
N ARG A 220 10.47 -39.09 32.47
CA ARG A 220 9.12 -39.63 32.69
C ARG A 220 8.19 -38.49 33.06
N ASP A 221 6.98 -38.54 32.56
CA ASP A 221 5.96 -37.57 32.93
C ASP A 221 5.41 -37.89 34.31
N VAL A 222 5.39 -36.88 35.18
CA VAL A 222 4.77 -36.94 36.50
C VAL A 222 3.63 -35.95 36.54
N THR A 223 2.43 -36.46 36.87
CA THR A 223 1.22 -35.65 37.01
C THR A 223 1.04 -35.23 38.45
N THR A 224 0.99 -33.92 38.70
CA THR A 224 0.72 -33.34 40.02
C THR A 224 -0.59 -32.56 40.00
N ALA A 225 -1.50 -32.87 40.92
CA ALA A 225 -2.71 -32.08 41.11
C ALA A 225 -2.36 -30.73 41.75
N LYS A 226 -2.80 -29.63 41.13
CA LYS A 226 -2.64 -28.26 41.62
C LYS A 226 -3.97 -27.52 41.61
N LYS A 227 -4.11 -26.58 42.54
CA LYS A 227 -5.25 -25.66 42.57
C LYS A 227 -4.94 -24.43 41.72
N LEU A 228 -5.71 -24.19 40.67
CA LEU A 228 -5.69 -22.96 39.89
C LEU A 228 -6.60 -21.94 40.58
N THR A 229 -6.03 -20.86 41.07
CA THR A 229 -6.75 -19.73 41.69
C THR A 229 -6.37 -18.44 40.99
N GLY A 230 -7.19 -17.40 41.06
CA GLY A 230 -6.78 -16.09 40.57
C GLY A 230 -7.89 -15.14 40.23
N ASP A 231 -7.52 -13.88 40.04
CA ASP A 231 -8.43 -12.80 39.70
C ASP A 231 -7.98 -12.15 38.39
N VAL A 232 -8.87 -12.13 37.40
CA VAL A 232 -8.65 -11.42 36.14
C VAL A 232 -9.59 -10.21 36.11
N GLN A 233 -9.00 -9.01 36.15
CA GLN A 233 -9.74 -7.76 36.08
C GLN A 233 -10.07 -7.43 34.62
N VAL A 234 -11.34 -7.20 34.33
CA VAL A 234 -11.82 -6.73 33.03
C VAL A 234 -12.20 -5.26 33.21
N HIS A 235 -11.45 -4.35 32.59
CA HIS A 235 -11.74 -2.92 32.59
C HIS A 235 -12.46 -2.52 31.31
N PHE A 236 -13.48 -1.70 31.48
CA PHE A 236 -14.26 -1.12 30.40
C PHE A 236 -13.95 0.38 30.29
N GLN A 237 -13.38 0.79 29.17
CA GLN A 237 -13.16 2.18 28.82
C GLN A 237 -14.31 2.62 27.92
N THR A 238 -15.15 3.53 28.41
CA THR A 238 -16.33 4.03 27.69
C THR A 238 -16.38 5.55 27.78
N ASN A 239 -16.87 6.20 26.72
CA ASN A 239 -17.11 7.65 26.68
C ASN A 239 -18.52 8.02 27.19
N GLY A 240 -19.02 7.29 28.20
CA GLY A 240 -20.38 7.45 28.74
C GLY A 240 -21.46 6.62 28.04
N LEU A 241 -21.07 5.65 27.22
CA LEU A 241 -21.99 4.73 26.54
C LEU A 241 -22.49 3.65 27.51
N VAL A 242 -23.79 3.39 27.46
CA VAL A 242 -24.51 2.49 28.39
C VAL A 242 -25.25 1.35 27.66
N GLU A 243 -24.87 1.04 26.42
CA GLU A 243 -25.48 -0.10 25.72
C GLU A 243 -25.07 -1.42 26.41
N GLU A 244 -26.05 -2.19 26.89
CA GLU A 244 -25.78 -3.47 27.53
C GLU A 244 -25.46 -4.57 26.50
N PHE A 245 -24.40 -5.36 26.74
CA PHE A 245 -24.11 -6.52 25.93
C PHE A 245 -23.41 -7.66 26.71
N PRO A 246 -23.77 -8.92 26.42
CA PRO A 246 -23.09 -10.08 26.96
C PRO A 246 -21.79 -10.38 26.21
N LEU A 247 -20.74 -10.67 26.96
CA LEU A 247 -19.45 -11.14 26.46
C LEU A 247 -19.00 -12.37 27.24
N HIS A 248 -18.23 -13.22 26.57
CA HIS A 248 -17.61 -14.42 27.11
C HIS A 248 -16.11 -14.19 27.19
N VAL A 249 -15.55 -14.35 28.38
CA VAL A 249 -14.10 -14.34 28.61
C VAL A 249 -13.68 -15.75 28.93
N SER A 250 -12.68 -16.23 28.19
CA SER A 250 -12.03 -17.50 28.43
C SER A 250 -10.57 -17.27 28.76
N VAL A 251 -10.08 -17.95 29.78
CA VAL A 251 -8.65 -18.00 30.13
C VAL A 251 -8.22 -19.44 30.03
N ALA A 252 -7.27 -19.72 29.15
CA ALA A 252 -6.80 -21.07 28.87
C ALA A 252 -5.28 -21.12 28.84
N ALA A 253 -4.71 -22.20 29.34
CA ALA A 253 -3.29 -22.50 29.11
C ALA A 253 -3.12 -23.09 27.70
N PRO A 254 -2.11 -22.64 26.93
CA PRO A 254 -1.85 -23.18 25.60
C PRO A 254 -1.16 -24.55 25.64
N ASP A 255 -0.61 -24.94 26.79
CA ASP A 255 0.13 -26.19 26.99
C ASP A 255 -0.22 -26.87 28.33
N ALA A 256 0.15 -28.16 28.43
CA ALA A 256 -0.05 -28.96 29.64
C ALA A 256 0.94 -28.62 30.77
N LYS A 257 1.92 -27.76 30.50
CA LYS A 257 2.92 -27.31 31.46
C LYS A 257 2.45 -26.08 32.24
N PHE A 258 1.42 -25.39 31.74
CA PHE A 258 0.82 -24.19 32.33
C PHE A 258 1.84 -23.04 32.47
N GLU A 259 2.82 -22.97 31.57
CA GLU A 259 3.88 -21.93 31.59
C GLU A 259 3.34 -20.54 31.23
N SER A 260 2.26 -20.50 30.45
CA SER A 260 1.57 -19.26 30.08
C SER A 260 0.07 -19.45 30.03
N PHE A 261 -0.68 -18.35 30.07
CA PHE A 261 -2.13 -18.36 29.93
C PHE A 261 -2.53 -17.30 28.90
N ALA A 262 -3.44 -17.67 28.00
CA ALA A 262 -4.03 -16.78 27.03
C ALA A 262 -5.47 -16.45 27.45
N ALA A 263 -5.79 -15.16 27.42
CA ALA A 263 -7.18 -14.71 27.51
C ALA A 263 -7.75 -14.49 26.11
N ALA A 264 -8.96 -14.99 25.87
CA ALA A 264 -9.76 -14.69 24.69
C ALA A 264 -11.10 -14.11 25.13
N VAL A 265 -11.55 -13.08 24.41
CA VAL A 265 -12.83 -12.41 24.65
C VAL A 265 -13.68 -12.56 23.40
N LYS A 266 -14.94 -12.95 23.56
CA LYS A 266 -15.92 -13.08 22.48
C LYS A 266 -17.20 -12.38 22.84
N LEU A 267 -17.77 -11.61 21.92
CA LEU A 267 -19.11 -11.06 22.09
C LEU A 267 -20.13 -12.19 21.87
N LEU A 268 -21.04 -12.37 22.84
CA LEU A 268 -22.13 -13.36 22.71
C LEU A 268 -23.29 -12.81 21.89
N LYS A 269 -23.46 -11.48 21.91
CA LYS A 269 -24.41 -10.73 21.09
C LYS A 269 -23.73 -9.46 20.61
N GLU A 270 -23.86 -9.14 19.33
CA GLU A 270 -23.28 -7.93 18.76
C GLU A 270 -24.00 -6.67 19.27
N PRO A 271 -23.30 -5.73 19.92
CA PRO A 271 -23.84 -4.42 20.24
C PRO A 271 -23.81 -3.49 19.01
N LYS A 272 -24.53 -2.38 19.07
CA LYS A 272 -24.46 -1.30 18.07
C LYS A 272 -23.16 -0.51 18.19
N VAL A 273 -22.61 -0.39 19.40
CA VAL A 273 -21.27 0.13 19.64
C VAL A 273 -20.18 -0.83 19.16
N LEU A 274 -18.98 -0.29 18.94
CA LEU A 274 -17.78 -1.05 18.60
C LEU A 274 -16.99 -1.35 19.87
N VAL A 275 -16.52 -2.58 20.00
CA VAL A 275 -15.79 -3.07 21.18
C VAL A 275 -14.39 -3.51 20.74
N PHE A 276 -13.38 -2.87 21.31
CA PHE A 276 -11.97 -3.11 21.03
C PHE A 276 -11.29 -3.78 22.21
N LEU A 277 -10.57 -4.87 21.96
CA LEU A 277 -9.65 -5.46 22.92
C LEU A 277 -8.29 -4.76 22.81
N LYS A 278 -8.05 -3.79 23.69
CA LYS A 278 -6.80 -3.00 23.71
C LYS A 278 -5.63 -3.73 24.34
N LYS A 279 -5.90 -4.45 25.44
CA LYS A 279 -4.85 -5.10 26.24
C LYS A 279 -5.36 -6.41 26.78
N LYS A 280 -4.53 -7.45 26.65
CA LYS A 280 -4.68 -8.73 27.34
C LYS A 280 -3.35 -9.06 28.01
N ASN A 281 -3.34 -9.11 29.33
CA ASN A 281 -2.17 -9.52 30.08
C ASN A 281 -2.63 -10.45 31.19
N VAL A 282 -2.27 -11.72 31.11
CA VAL A 282 -2.51 -12.70 32.17
C VAL A 282 -1.15 -13.28 32.53
N LYS A 283 -0.79 -13.18 33.79
CA LYS A 283 0.43 -13.75 34.36
C LYS A 283 0.04 -14.89 35.28
N ALA A 284 0.82 -15.96 35.23
CA ALA A 284 0.71 -17.07 36.14
C ALA A 284 1.92 -17.08 37.06
N THR A 285 1.66 -17.22 38.35
CA THR A 285 2.69 -17.47 39.36
C THR A 285 2.43 -18.85 39.94
N GLU A 286 3.34 -19.77 39.71
CA GLU A 286 3.21 -21.15 40.17
C GLU A 286 3.96 -21.38 41.48
N THR A 287 3.29 -22.05 42.42
CA THR A 287 3.86 -22.54 43.67
C THR A 287 3.85 -24.07 43.68
N ALA A 288 4.31 -24.69 44.77
CA ALA A 288 4.30 -26.15 44.91
C ALA A 288 2.89 -26.75 44.80
N LYS A 289 1.86 -26.06 45.31
CA LYS A 289 0.49 -26.58 45.43
C LYS A 289 -0.53 -25.86 44.54
N GLU A 290 -0.24 -24.62 44.14
CA GLU A 290 -1.22 -23.74 43.48
C GLU A 290 -0.60 -22.98 42.31
N ILE A 291 -1.42 -22.67 41.30
CA ILE A 291 -1.10 -21.73 40.24
C ILE A 291 -2.01 -20.51 40.44
N ASN A 292 -1.42 -19.35 40.72
CA ASN A 292 -2.14 -18.10 40.92
C ASN A 292 -2.14 -17.28 39.61
N LEU A 293 -3.32 -16.97 39.09
CA LEU A 293 -3.51 -16.12 37.92
C LEU A 293 -3.79 -14.68 38.35
N GLN A 294 -3.05 -13.75 37.78
CA GLN A 294 -3.33 -12.32 37.88
C GLN A 294 -3.34 -11.74 36.48
N GLY A 295 -4.43 -11.07 36.13
CA GLY A 295 -4.56 -10.52 34.80
C GLY A 295 -5.38 -9.24 34.72
N SER A 296 -5.16 -8.53 33.62
CA SER A 296 -5.92 -7.35 33.25
C SER A 296 -6.27 -7.44 31.76
N ILE A 297 -7.57 -7.34 31.48
CA ILE A 297 -8.16 -7.24 30.14
C ILE A 297 -8.73 -5.83 30.04
N VAL A 298 -8.38 -5.09 29.00
CA VAL A 298 -8.93 -3.74 28.77
C VAL A 298 -9.73 -3.75 27.49
N LEU A 299 -11.03 -3.49 27.62
CA LEU A 299 -11.98 -3.32 26.54
C LEU A 299 -12.28 -1.83 26.37
N GLU A 300 -12.16 -1.30 25.16
CA GLU A 300 -12.61 0.04 24.82
C GLU A 300 -13.90 -0.04 24.01
N ILE A 301 -14.88 0.76 24.40
CA ILE A 301 -16.21 0.81 23.80
C ILE A 301 -16.39 2.18 23.16
N LEU A 302 -16.58 2.21 21.84
CA LEU A 302 -16.71 3.42 21.05
C LEU A 302 -17.97 3.37 20.19
N GLU A 303 -18.56 4.52 19.92
CA GLU A 303 -19.57 4.61 18.87
C GLU A 303 -18.93 4.48 17.49
N ALA A 304 -19.70 3.98 16.52
CA ALA A 304 -19.20 3.83 15.15
C ALA A 304 -18.72 5.17 14.56
N ASN A 305 -19.47 6.25 14.80
CA ASN A 305 -19.13 7.61 14.34
C ASN A 305 -17.77 8.14 14.86
N MET A 306 -17.27 7.63 15.99
CA MET A 306 -16.01 8.07 16.61
C MET A 306 -14.78 7.48 15.93
N VAL A 307 -14.93 6.35 15.25
CA VAL A 307 -13.83 5.64 14.55
C VAL A 307 -14.05 5.55 13.05
N THR A 308 -15.26 5.83 12.57
CA THR A 308 -15.51 5.87 11.14
C THR A 308 -14.78 7.07 10.55
N PRO A 309 -13.97 6.85 9.50
CA PRO A 309 -13.35 7.93 8.75
C PRO A 309 -14.44 8.89 8.26
N SER A 310 -14.17 10.19 8.36
CA SER A 310 -14.97 11.17 7.64
C SER A 310 -14.72 10.99 6.15
N PHE A 311 -15.79 10.79 5.38
CA PHE A 311 -15.76 10.79 3.93
C PHE A 311 -16.60 11.97 3.43
N PRO A 312 -16.22 12.59 2.30
CA PRO A 312 -17.02 13.62 1.66
C PRO A 312 -18.47 13.17 1.51
N GLU A 313 -19.44 14.05 1.77
CA GLU A 313 -20.84 13.75 1.46
C GLU A 313 -20.98 13.51 -0.03
N ASN A 314 -20.43 14.45 -0.82
CA ASN A 314 -20.34 14.38 -2.27
C ASN A 314 -18.95 14.82 -2.75
N LEU A 315 -18.59 14.36 -3.94
CA LEU A 315 -17.55 14.95 -4.76
C LEU A 315 -18.24 15.74 -5.89
N LYS A 316 -17.77 16.94 -6.20
CA LYS A 316 -18.35 17.82 -7.21
C LYS A 316 -17.26 18.41 -8.10
N ASN A 317 -17.66 19.04 -9.20
CA ASN A 317 -16.79 19.86 -10.06
C ASN A 317 -15.49 19.15 -10.46
N ALA A 318 -15.61 17.92 -10.98
CA ALA A 318 -14.46 17.20 -11.50
C ALA A 318 -13.87 17.95 -12.70
N ALA A 319 -12.73 18.61 -12.47
CA ALA A 319 -12.05 19.46 -13.44
C ALA A 319 -10.65 18.91 -13.72
N PHE A 320 -10.38 18.58 -14.98
CA PHE A 320 -9.08 18.06 -15.41
C PHE A 320 -8.23 19.18 -15.98
N ASN A 321 -7.02 19.37 -15.44
CA ASN A 321 -6.04 20.30 -15.96
C ASN A 321 -5.04 19.53 -16.84
N GLU A 322 -5.14 19.73 -18.15
CA GLU A 322 -4.31 19.03 -19.14
C GLU A 322 -2.82 19.35 -18.97
N SER A 323 -2.48 20.60 -18.63
CA SER A 323 -1.09 21.08 -18.55
C SER A 323 -0.25 20.37 -17.47
N ASN A 324 -0.88 19.93 -16.39
CA ASN A 324 -0.21 19.24 -15.29
C ASN A 324 -0.73 17.81 -15.06
N SER A 325 -1.68 17.34 -15.89
CA SER A 325 -2.33 16.04 -15.75
C SER A 325 -2.97 15.81 -14.36
N VAL A 326 -3.49 16.87 -13.73
CA VAL A 326 -4.14 16.80 -12.42
C VAL A 326 -5.66 16.86 -12.58
N LEU A 327 -6.36 15.90 -11.99
CA LEU A 327 -7.79 15.93 -11.81
C LEU A 327 -8.12 16.49 -10.42
N SER A 328 -8.81 17.62 -10.38
CA SER A 328 -9.28 18.25 -9.16
C SER A 328 -10.77 17.99 -8.94
N LEU A 329 -11.13 17.65 -7.70
CA LEU A 329 -12.49 17.33 -7.29
C LEU A 329 -12.83 18.18 -6.06
N ALA A 330 -13.91 18.95 -6.13
CA ALA A 330 -14.41 19.68 -4.97
C ALA A 330 -15.02 18.68 -3.97
N ILE A 331 -14.61 18.81 -2.71
CA ILE A 331 -15.09 18.03 -1.57
C ILE A 331 -16.23 18.82 -0.91
N GLU A 332 -17.38 18.18 -0.74
CA GLU A 332 -18.45 18.67 0.13
C GLU A 332 -18.39 17.90 1.45
N GLY A 333 -18.12 18.60 2.55
CA GLY A 333 -17.90 18.02 3.88
C GLY A 333 -16.41 17.83 4.21
N GLY A 334 -16.08 16.75 4.93
CA GLY A 334 -14.72 16.44 5.37
C GLY A 334 -14.21 15.12 4.81
N ILE A 335 -12.89 15.01 4.64
CA ILE A 335 -12.20 13.76 4.33
C ILE A 335 -11.20 13.47 5.45
N SER A 336 -11.04 12.19 5.76
CA SER A 336 -10.08 11.72 6.75
C SER A 336 -8.66 12.14 6.36
N ALA A 337 -7.80 12.37 7.36
CA ALA A 337 -6.46 12.87 7.12
C ALA A 337 -5.58 11.92 6.30
N GLN A 338 -5.89 10.61 6.32
CA GLN A 338 -5.12 9.58 5.63
C GLN A 338 -6.04 8.49 5.07
N GLY A 339 -5.70 7.96 3.90
CA GLY A 339 -6.44 6.87 3.27
C GLY A 339 -5.84 6.41 1.95
N THR A 340 -6.61 5.63 1.20
CA THR A 340 -6.33 5.24 -0.19
C THR A 340 -7.47 5.66 -1.10
N VAL A 341 -7.13 6.04 -2.32
CA VAL A 341 -8.07 6.35 -3.39
C VAL A 341 -7.83 5.38 -4.55
N ASP A 342 -8.91 4.75 -5.01
CA ASP A 342 -8.97 3.99 -6.26
C ASP A 342 -9.90 4.76 -7.21
N ALA A 343 -9.32 5.40 -8.23
CA ALA A 343 -10.03 6.20 -9.21
C ALA A 343 -9.94 5.53 -10.59
N LYS A 344 -11.10 5.24 -11.18
CA LYS A 344 -11.26 4.60 -12.49
C LYS A 344 -11.95 5.56 -13.43
N VAL A 345 -11.25 5.97 -14.49
CA VAL A 345 -11.78 6.83 -15.53
C VAL A 345 -12.23 5.96 -16.70
N THR A 346 -13.51 6.04 -17.02
CA THR A 346 -14.14 5.23 -18.07
C THR A 346 -14.66 6.14 -19.17
N ALA A 347 -14.29 5.85 -20.41
CA ALA A 347 -14.86 6.51 -21.57
C ALA A 347 -16.19 5.87 -21.96
N ASN A 348 -17.21 6.71 -22.13
CA ASN A 348 -18.55 6.31 -22.51
C ASN A 348 -18.82 6.79 -23.95
N PRO A 349 -18.33 6.06 -24.98
CA PRO A 349 -18.54 6.46 -26.36
C PRO A 349 -20.03 6.39 -26.71
N LYS A 350 -20.48 7.24 -27.66
CA LYS A 350 -21.89 7.22 -28.13
C LYS A 350 -22.29 5.87 -28.75
N ILE A 351 -21.32 5.16 -29.34
CA ILE A 351 -21.48 3.85 -29.95
C ILE A 351 -20.33 2.98 -29.45
N GLY A 352 -20.63 1.86 -28.80
CA GLY A 352 -19.62 0.94 -28.27
C GLY A 352 -19.83 0.60 -26.80
N ARG A 353 -18.90 -0.18 -26.23
CA ARG A 353 -18.86 -0.48 -24.79
C ARG A 353 -17.98 0.53 -24.08
N ASP A 354 -18.30 0.77 -22.81
CA ASP A 354 -17.49 1.54 -21.88
C ASP A 354 -16.06 1.00 -21.84
N LYS A 355 -15.07 1.89 -21.96
CA LYS A 355 -13.64 1.53 -21.98
C LYS A 355 -12.93 2.19 -20.82
N LEU A 356 -12.23 1.40 -20.00
CA LEU A 356 -11.33 1.93 -18.97
C LEU A 356 -10.16 2.66 -19.65
N VAL A 357 -10.02 3.95 -19.36
CA VAL A 357 -8.98 4.83 -19.94
C VAL A 357 -7.82 5.04 -18.98
N ALA A 358 -8.10 5.13 -17.68
CA ALA A 358 -7.10 5.28 -16.65
C ALA A 358 -7.56 4.65 -15.33
N GLU A 359 -6.61 4.10 -14.58
CA GLU A 359 -6.81 3.61 -13.22
C GLU A 359 -5.69 4.16 -12.33
N LEU A 360 -6.07 4.86 -11.26
CA LEU A 360 -5.15 5.38 -10.26
C LEU A 360 -5.45 4.71 -8.93
N LYS A 361 -4.45 4.05 -8.35
CA LYS A 361 -4.46 3.58 -6.97
C LYS A 361 -3.35 4.27 -6.20
N ALA A 362 -3.71 5.08 -5.23
CA ALA A 362 -2.74 5.87 -4.46
C ALA A 362 -3.19 6.05 -3.01
N SER A 363 -2.23 6.16 -2.10
CA SER A 363 -2.50 6.67 -0.75
C SER A 363 -2.67 8.20 -0.80
N TYR A 364 -3.45 8.77 0.11
CA TYR A 364 -3.48 10.22 0.33
C TYR A 364 -3.20 10.53 1.81
N PRO A 365 -2.38 11.55 2.11
CA PRO A 365 -1.64 12.39 1.17
C PRO A 365 -0.45 11.64 0.52
N SER A 366 -0.21 11.88 -0.77
CA SER A 366 0.98 11.47 -1.53
C SER A 366 1.14 12.37 -2.77
N ASP A 367 2.24 12.22 -3.50
CA ASP A 367 2.47 12.92 -4.78
C ASP A 367 1.43 12.56 -5.86
N ARG A 368 0.72 11.45 -5.67
CA ARG A 368 -0.30 10.93 -6.59
C ARG A 368 -1.72 11.33 -6.19
N ALA A 369 -1.97 11.55 -4.90
CA ALA A 369 -3.27 11.96 -4.40
C ALA A 369 -3.12 12.84 -3.15
N GLY A 370 -3.61 14.07 -3.21
CA GLY A 370 -3.50 15.03 -2.11
C GLY A 370 -4.81 15.74 -1.83
N VAL A 371 -5.03 16.11 -0.57
CA VAL A 371 -6.16 16.94 -0.15
C VAL A 371 -5.62 18.34 0.15
N ALA A 372 -6.08 19.34 -0.61
CA ALA A 372 -5.70 20.74 -0.45
C ALA A 372 -6.96 21.57 -0.20
N GLY A 373 -7.20 21.97 1.05
CA GLY A 373 -8.43 22.64 1.45
C GLY A 373 -9.66 21.76 1.18
N SER A 374 -10.61 22.28 0.39
CA SER A 374 -11.81 21.57 -0.04
C SER A 374 -11.65 20.86 -1.40
N THR A 375 -10.41 20.53 -1.80
CA THR A 375 -10.15 19.85 -3.08
C THR A 375 -9.36 18.57 -2.90
N LEU A 376 -9.81 17.49 -3.55
CA LEU A 376 -9.06 16.26 -3.75
C LEU A 376 -8.39 16.33 -5.12
N ASN A 377 -7.06 16.33 -5.13
CA ASN A 377 -6.25 16.39 -6.34
C ASN A 377 -5.65 15.01 -6.63
N LEU A 378 -5.88 14.51 -7.84
CA LEU A 378 -5.39 13.22 -8.32
C LEU A 378 -4.42 13.47 -9.48
N ASN A 379 -3.16 13.09 -9.32
CA ASN A 379 -2.14 13.25 -10.33
C ASN A 379 -2.10 12.02 -11.25
N LEU A 380 -2.59 12.20 -12.47
CA LEU A 380 -2.76 11.17 -13.49
C LEU A 380 -1.60 11.14 -14.50
N ALA A 381 -0.50 11.86 -14.23
CA ALA A 381 0.66 11.90 -15.10
C ALA A 381 1.21 10.49 -15.40
N GLY A 382 1.45 10.19 -16.68
CA GLY A 382 1.94 8.90 -17.16
C GLY A 382 0.90 7.77 -17.19
N ILE A 383 -0.34 8.02 -16.76
CA ILE A 383 -1.44 7.03 -16.79
C ILE A 383 -2.43 7.38 -17.92
N MET A 384 -2.50 8.64 -18.33
CA MET A 384 -3.50 9.10 -19.30
C MET A 384 -3.05 8.91 -20.75
N GLN A 385 -3.89 8.23 -21.53
CA GLN A 385 -3.83 8.24 -22.99
C GLN A 385 -4.73 9.39 -23.50
N ASN A 386 -4.32 10.08 -24.57
CA ASN A 386 -4.82 11.38 -25.11
C ASN A 386 -6.35 11.59 -25.33
N ASP A 387 -7.24 10.73 -24.86
CA ASP A 387 -8.67 10.67 -25.24
C ASP A 387 -9.65 11.20 -24.17
N LEU A 388 -9.21 12.05 -23.23
CA LEU A 388 -10.08 12.59 -22.18
C LEU A 388 -11.14 13.59 -22.68
N ALA A 389 -11.00 14.08 -23.91
CA ALA A 389 -11.85 15.12 -24.49
C ALA A 389 -13.30 14.69 -24.79
N LYS A 390 -13.69 13.43 -24.50
CA LYS A 390 -15.03 12.87 -24.73
C LYS A 390 -15.77 12.67 -23.41
N LYS A 391 -17.09 12.43 -23.47
CA LYS A 391 -17.95 12.17 -22.30
C LYS A 391 -17.40 10.98 -21.50
N ASN A 392 -16.70 11.27 -20.41
CA ASN A 392 -16.07 10.27 -19.57
C ASN A 392 -16.74 10.29 -18.20
N SER A 393 -16.97 9.11 -17.62
CA SER A 393 -17.32 8.98 -16.21
C SER A 393 -16.08 8.66 -15.40
N ILE A 394 -16.08 9.08 -14.15
CA ILE A 394 -15.07 8.67 -13.18
C ILE A 394 -15.76 8.02 -11.98
N SER A 395 -15.29 6.84 -11.62
CA SER A 395 -15.66 6.14 -10.40
C SER A 395 -14.51 6.27 -9.40
N ILE A 396 -14.79 6.82 -8.23
CA ILE A 396 -13.79 7.05 -7.18
C ILE A 396 -14.22 6.27 -5.95
N LYS A 397 -13.36 5.39 -5.46
CA LYS A 397 -13.53 4.70 -4.19
C LYS A 397 -12.48 5.24 -3.22
N LEU A 398 -12.94 5.94 -2.20
CA LEU A 398 -12.13 6.35 -1.07
C LEU A 398 -12.19 5.24 -0.04
N THR A 399 -11.04 4.84 0.49
CA THR A 399 -10.89 3.92 1.61
C THR A 399 -10.02 4.60 2.65
N ALA A 400 -10.25 4.33 3.94
CA ALA A 400 -9.38 4.83 4.99
C ALA A 400 -9.00 3.69 5.94
N PRO A 401 -7.76 3.69 6.47
CA PRO A 401 -7.37 2.70 7.46
C PRO A 401 -8.21 2.86 8.72
N PHE A 402 -8.48 1.74 9.37
CA PHE A 402 -9.14 1.72 10.66
C PHE A 402 -8.15 2.19 11.74
N SER A 403 -8.44 3.30 12.41
CA SER A 403 -7.46 4.03 13.25
C SER A 403 -7.55 3.76 14.75
N ALA A 404 -8.39 2.84 15.23
CA ALA A 404 -8.44 2.52 16.66
C ALA A 404 -7.43 1.43 17.02
N ALA A 405 -6.75 1.60 18.17
CA ALA A 405 -5.81 0.63 18.69
C ALA A 405 -6.54 -0.57 19.31
N GLY A 406 -6.07 -1.79 19.01
CA GLY A 406 -6.61 -3.03 19.56
C GLY A 406 -7.30 -3.91 18.53
N GLU A 407 -7.79 -5.06 18.99
CA GLU A 407 -8.51 -6.03 18.17
C GLU A 407 -10.02 -5.74 18.21
N LEU A 408 -10.66 -5.49 17.07
CA LEU A 408 -12.11 -5.29 16.98
C LEU A 408 -12.83 -6.63 17.23
N LEU A 409 -13.70 -6.67 18.24
CA LEU A 409 -14.42 -7.88 18.62
C LEU A 409 -15.77 -8.07 17.89
N ASN A 410 -16.33 -7.00 17.32
CA ASN A 410 -17.55 -7.09 16.50
C ASN A 410 -17.27 -7.90 15.23
N ALA A 411 -18.19 -8.80 14.84
CA ALA A 411 -18.04 -9.54 13.59
C ALA A 411 -18.32 -8.63 12.38
N LYS A 412 -19.30 -7.73 12.51
CA LYS A 412 -19.54 -6.68 11.51
C LYS A 412 -18.50 -5.57 11.62
N LYS A 413 -17.56 -5.54 10.67
CA LYS A 413 -16.59 -4.45 10.53
C LYS A 413 -17.28 -3.16 10.07
N PRO A 414 -16.87 -1.99 10.56
CA PRO A 414 -17.36 -0.72 10.05
C PRO A 414 -17.02 -0.59 8.56
N VAL A 415 -17.89 0.09 7.81
CA VAL A 415 -17.64 0.38 6.40
C VAL A 415 -16.58 1.47 6.32
N MET A 416 -15.39 1.08 5.86
CA MET A 416 -14.21 1.95 5.77
C MET A 416 -13.99 2.46 4.35
N GLU A 417 -15.05 2.48 3.54
CA GLU A 417 -15.00 2.87 2.14
C GLU A 417 -16.25 3.63 1.70
N LYS A 418 -16.07 4.58 0.78
CA LYS A 418 -17.16 5.28 0.12
C LYS A 418 -16.86 5.46 -1.36
N SER A 419 -17.85 5.13 -2.19
CA SER A 419 -17.75 5.19 -3.64
C SER A 419 -18.56 6.35 -4.21
N TYR A 420 -18.01 7.02 -5.21
CA TYR A 420 -18.58 8.17 -5.91
C TYR A 420 -18.53 7.91 -7.41
N ASN A 421 -19.57 8.29 -8.12
CA ASN A 421 -19.60 8.25 -9.58
C ASN A 421 -19.90 9.65 -10.10
N LEU A 422 -19.03 10.17 -10.96
CA LEU A 422 -19.06 11.55 -11.44
C LEU A 422 -18.97 11.56 -12.96
N GLN A 423 -19.54 12.58 -13.58
CA GLN A 423 -19.36 12.86 -15.01
C GLN A 423 -18.26 13.92 -15.15
N LEU A 424 -17.24 13.64 -15.95
CA LEU A 424 -16.20 14.61 -16.28
C LEU A 424 -16.77 15.60 -17.28
N ARG A 425 -16.72 16.89 -16.95
CA ARG A 425 -17.04 17.98 -17.88
C ARG A 425 -15.73 18.61 -18.31
N LYS A 426 -15.64 18.92 -19.60
CA LYS A 426 -14.52 19.69 -20.14
C LYS A 426 -14.64 21.15 -19.70
#